data_AF-A0AA51U2P4-F1
#
_entry.id   AF-A0AA51U2P4-F1
#
_cell.length_a   1.000
_cell.length_b   1.000
_cell.length_c   1.000
_cell.angle_alpha   90.00
_cell.angle_beta   90.00
_cell.angle_gamma   90.00
#
_symmetry.space_group_name_H-M   'P 1'
#
loop_
_entity.id
_entity.type
_entity.pdbx_description
1 polymer ?
#
loop_
_entity_poly.entity_id
_entity_poly.type
_entity_poly.pdbx_seq_one_letter_code
_entity_poly.pdbx_strand_id
1 'polypeptide(L)'
;MQHFDRFGGKLVLVLLDNKLMPSLKEGRSLWGLQRPLVYTTGDAGDTITVPAGFVTDLASVPRWAWTLIPPDGPWVKAAIIHDYLYDTGGTGIWKGHDASITRPRPYTRAEADAIMKEAMENRGVGRFFRTLIYLAVRIGGGPGWKESRAAAVTPIIEDYVTEND
;
A
#
# COMPACT_ATOMS: atom_id res chain seq x y z
N MET A 1 -17.82 6.65 19.73
CA MET A 1 -17.72 6.73 18.25
C MET A 1 -17.33 5.35 17.76
N GLN A 2 -18.20 4.63 17.05
CA GLN A 2 -17.86 3.29 16.56
C GLN A 2 -16.76 3.44 15.50
N HIS A 3 -15.55 2.94 15.78
CA HIS A 3 -14.51 2.84 14.76
C HIS A 3 -14.91 1.70 13.81
N PHE A 4 -15.56 2.03 12.70
CA PHE A 4 -15.74 1.08 11.62
C PHE A 4 -14.36 0.72 11.06
N ASP A 5 -14.06 -0.58 10.98
CA ASP A 5 -12.88 -1.08 10.29
C ASP A 5 -13.02 -0.71 8.80
N ARG A 6 -12.07 0.07 8.29
CA ARG A 6 -12.06 0.57 6.91
C ARG A 6 -11.40 -0.42 5.96
N PHE A 7 -10.99 -1.59 6.46
CA PHE A 7 -10.54 -2.69 5.64
C PHE A 7 -11.67 -3.64 5.25
N GLY A 8 -11.76 -3.93 3.96
CA GLY A 8 -12.63 -4.98 3.43
C GLY A 8 -12.05 -6.37 3.66
N GLY A 9 -12.84 -7.24 4.31
CA GLY A 9 -12.60 -8.68 4.34
C GLY A 9 -11.46 -9.19 5.22
N LYS A 10 -11.23 -10.51 5.16
CA LYS A 10 -10.13 -11.21 5.84
C LYS A 10 -8.87 -11.14 4.97
N LEU A 11 -7.74 -10.82 5.60
CA LEU A 11 -6.43 -10.92 4.96
C LEU A 11 -6.01 -12.39 4.92
N VAL A 12 -5.63 -12.89 3.74
CA VAL A 12 -5.04 -14.22 3.58
C VAL A 12 -3.78 -14.08 2.72
N LEU A 13 -2.64 -14.44 3.32
CA LEU A 13 -1.33 -14.42 2.68
C LEU A 13 -0.87 -15.85 2.43
N VAL A 14 -0.25 -16.04 1.27
CA VAL A 14 0.42 -17.28 0.89
C VAL A 14 1.92 -17.01 0.93
N LEU A 15 2.66 -17.80 1.70
CA LEU A 15 4.12 -17.76 1.68
C LEU A 15 4.58 -18.19 0.29
N LEU A 16 5.33 -17.34 -0.40
CA LEU A 16 5.94 -17.72 -1.66
C LEU A 16 7.21 -18.51 -1.34
N ASP A 17 7.19 -19.81 -1.59
CA ASP A 17 8.31 -20.70 -1.34
C ASP A 17 8.67 -21.53 -2.58
N ASN A 18 9.85 -22.13 -2.51
CA ASN A 18 10.20 -23.28 -3.33
C ASN A 18 10.33 -24.51 -2.41
N LYS A 19 10.60 -25.68 -3.00
CA LYS A 19 10.67 -26.97 -2.28
C LYS A 19 11.57 -26.97 -1.03
N LEU A 20 12.50 -26.03 -0.90
CA LEU A 20 13.51 -26.00 0.16
C LEU A 20 13.46 -24.74 1.04
N MET A 21 13.09 -23.57 0.49
CA MET A 21 13.13 -22.30 1.20
C MET A 21 12.10 -21.28 0.70
N PRO A 22 11.70 -20.31 1.53
CA PRO A 22 10.95 -19.14 1.08
C PRO A 22 11.69 -18.37 0.00
N SER A 23 10.93 -17.79 -0.94
CA SER A 23 11.44 -16.77 -1.85
C SER A 23 11.78 -15.52 -1.05
N LEU A 24 12.99 -14.99 -1.24
CA LEU A 24 13.50 -13.85 -0.46
C LEU A 24 13.75 -12.63 -1.34
N LYS A 25 13.47 -11.45 -0.79
CA LYS A 25 13.97 -10.16 -1.28
C LYS A 25 14.74 -9.47 -0.16
N GLU A 26 16.03 -9.21 -0.37
CA GLU A 26 16.91 -8.61 0.66
C GLU A 26 16.88 -9.36 2.01
N GLY A 27 16.79 -10.69 1.95
CA GLY A 27 16.71 -11.56 3.12
C GLY A 27 15.37 -11.51 3.86
N ARG A 28 14.27 -11.12 3.19
CA ARG A 28 12.90 -11.07 3.72
C ARG A 28 11.99 -12.00 2.90
N SER A 29 11.16 -12.78 3.58
CA SER A 29 10.20 -13.68 2.93
C SER A 29 9.17 -12.90 2.13
N LEU A 30 8.88 -13.38 0.93
CA LEU A 30 7.85 -12.83 0.06
C LEU A 30 6.51 -13.53 0.31
N TRP A 31 5.46 -12.72 0.30
CA TRP A 31 4.08 -13.15 0.50
C TRP A 31 3.23 -12.71 -0.67
N GLY A 32 2.36 -13.59 -1.13
CA GLY A 32 1.33 -13.28 -2.11
C GLY A 32 -0.03 -13.07 -1.44
N LEU A 33 -0.77 -12.04 -1.85
CA LEU A 33 -2.17 -11.91 -1.45
C LEU A 33 -3.03 -12.97 -2.14
N GLN A 34 -3.76 -13.79 -1.37
CA GLN A 34 -4.70 -14.75 -1.97
C GLN A 34 -5.99 -14.08 -2.45
N ARG A 35 -6.38 -12.97 -1.82
CA ARG A 35 -7.63 -12.24 -2.10
C ARG A 35 -7.35 -10.74 -2.17
N PRO A 36 -8.17 -9.97 -2.90
CA PRO A 36 -8.04 -8.52 -2.91
C PRO A 36 -8.14 -7.93 -1.50
N LEU A 37 -7.30 -6.96 -1.19
CA LEU A 37 -7.36 -6.19 0.05
C LEU A 37 -7.87 -4.79 -0.29
N VAL A 38 -8.99 -4.40 0.31
CA VAL A 38 -9.62 -3.10 0.08
C VAL A 38 -9.43 -2.22 1.31
N TYR A 39 -9.04 -0.96 1.11
CA TYR A 39 -8.96 0.06 2.15
C TYR A 39 -9.64 1.35 1.69
N THR A 40 -10.49 1.93 2.53
CA THR A 40 -11.12 3.23 2.29
C THR A 40 -10.44 4.31 3.14
N THR A 41 -9.92 5.34 2.48
CA THR A 41 -9.28 6.50 3.13
C THR A 41 -10.32 7.39 3.81
N GLY A 42 -9.93 8.04 4.91
CA GLY A 42 -10.85 8.83 5.75
C GLY A 42 -11.19 10.20 5.22
N ASP A 43 -10.25 10.86 4.55
CA ASP A 43 -10.38 12.28 4.20
C ASP A 43 -11.20 12.50 2.93
N ALA A 44 -11.13 11.57 1.96
CA ALA A 44 -11.79 11.71 0.66
C ALA A 44 -12.78 10.56 0.33
N GLY A 45 -12.81 9.50 1.14
CA GLY A 45 -13.57 8.28 0.81
C GLY A 45 -12.97 7.49 -0.36
N ASP A 46 -11.76 7.87 -0.83
CA ASP A 46 -11.08 7.14 -1.88
C ASP A 46 -10.81 5.70 -1.45
N THR A 47 -11.05 4.76 -2.35
CA THR A 47 -10.83 3.34 -2.12
C THR A 47 -9.60 2.87 -2.86
N ILE A 48 -8.74 2.14 -2.16
CA ILE A 48 -7.55 1.49 -2.67
C ILE A 48 -7.78 -0.01 -2.61
N THR A 49 -7.75 -0.67 -3.77
CA THR A 49 -7.92 -2.13 -3.89
C THR A 49 -6.62 -2.77 -4.34
N VAL A 50 -5.93 -3.45 -3.44
CA VAL A 50 -4.75 -4.25 -3.78
C VAL A 50 -5.23 -5.56 -4.41
N PRO A 51 -4.85 -5.87 -5.65
CA PRO A 51 -5.33 -7.07 -6.32
C PRO A 51 -4.77 -8.35 -5.69
N ALA A 52 -5.51 -9.46 -5.83
CA ALA A 52 -4.97 -10.78 -5.53
C ALA A 52 -3.74 -11.06 -6.40
N GLY A 53 -2.77 -11.79 -5.85
CA GLY A 53 -1.47 -12.05 -6.48
C GLY A 53 -0.43 -10.95 -6.24
N PHE A 54 -0.80 -9.81 -5.64
CA PHE A 54 0.18 -8.80 -5.24
C PHE A 54 1.22 -9.41 -4.30
N VAL A 55 2.50 -9.14 -4.58
CA VAL A 55 3.63 -9.66 -3.83
C VAL A 55 4.19 -8.58 -2.92
N THR A 56 4.19 -8.84 -1.63
CA THR A 56 4.70 -7.95 -0.58
C THR A 56 5.81 -8.66 0.19
N ASP A 57 6.81 -7.89 0.64
CA ASP A 57 7.83 -8.37 1.56
C ASP A 57 7.49 -8.02 3.03
N LEU A 58 6.36 -7.33 3.26
CA LEU A 58 5.90 -6.80 4.55
C LEU A 58 6.96 -5.95 5.27
N ALA A 59 7.96 -5.44 4.55
CA ALA A 59 9.21 -5.00 5.12
C ALA A 59 9.60 -3.57 4.75
N SER A 60 8.61 -2.74 4.43
CA SER A 60 8.78 -1.28 4.36
C SER A 60 9.26 -0.70 5.71
N VAL A 61 9.13 -1.45 6.82
CA VAL A 61 9.80 -1.16 8.09
C VAL A 61 11.26 -1.68 8.08
N PRO A 62 12.28 -0.83 8.30
CA PRO A 62 13.68 -1.22 8.37
C PRO A 62 13.94 -2.33 9.41
N ARG A 63 14.90 -3.25 9.14
CA ARG A 63 15.19 -4.40 10.03
C ARG A 63 15.56 -3.98 11.46
N TRP A 64 16.21 -2.83 11.65
CA TRP A 64 16.54 -2.34 12.99
C TRP A 64 15.28 -2.04 13.81
N ALA A 65 14.19 -1.61 13.16
CA ALA A 65 12.92 -1.34 13.83
C ALA A 65 12.15 -2.62 14.18
N TRP A 66 12.54 -3.78 13.64
CA TRP A 66 11.93 -5.07 13.98
C TRP A 66 12.20 -5.53 15.42
N THR A 67 13.24 -4.98 16.05
CA THR A 67 13.51 -5.22 17.48
C THR A 67 12.40 -4.71 18.39
N LEU A 68 11.65 -3.70 17.94
CA LEU A 68 10.55 -3.08 18.67
C LEU A 68 9.17 -3.41 18.05
N ILE A 69 9.14 -3.76 16.76
CA ILE A 69 7.93 -3.91 15.96
C ILE A 69 7.98 -5.28 15.26
N PRO A 70 7.24 -6.30 15.73
CA PRO A 70 7.20 -7.58 15.04
C PRO A 70 6.69 -7.42 13.59
N PRO A 71 7.16 -8.23 12.63
CA PRO A 71 6.76 -8.09 11.23
C PRO A 71 5.26 -8.42 10.99
N ASP A 72 4.64 -9.18 11.89
CA ASP A 72 3.31 -9.78 11.75
C ASP A 72 2.22 -9.15 12.66
N GLY A 73 2.40 -7.89 13.05
CA GLY A 73 1.48 -7.18 13.93
C GLY A 73 0.17 -6.65 13.30
N PRO A 74 -0.65 -5.90 14.07
CA PRO A 74 -1.92 -5.33 13.60
C PRO A 74 -1.78 -4.36 12.40
N TRP A 75 -0.57 -3.92 12.08
CA TRP A 75 -0.21 -3.04 10.95
C TRP A 75 0.00 -3.76 9.62
N VAL A 76 0.01 -5.11 9.55
CA VAL A 76 0.27 -5.86 8.30
C VAL A 76 -0.62 -5.40 7.14
N LYS A 77 -1.93 -5.23 7.38
CA LYS A 77 -2.85 -4.72 6.35
C LYS A 77 -2.45 -3.32 5.85
N ALA A 78 -1.98 -2.44 6.74
CA ALA A 78 -1.51 -1.11 6.37
C ALA A 78 -0.19 -1.16 5.57
N ALA A 79 0.72 -2.06 5.94
CA ALA A 79 1.97 -2.28 5.21
C ALA A 79 1.72 -2.76 3.78
N ILE A 80 0.72 -3.62 3.55
CA ILE A 80 0.35 -4.08 2.21
C ILE A 80 -0.15 -2.92 1.34
N ILE A 81 -1.02 -2.05 1.88
CA ILE A 81 -1.49 -0.86 1.16
C ILE A 81 -0.31 0.04 0.79
N HIS A 82 0.61 0.26 1.73
CA HIS A 82 1.81 1.05 1.52
C HIS A 82 2.71 0.45 0.42
N ASP A 83 3.06 -0.83 0.52
CA ASP A 83 3.88 -1.53 -0.47
C ASP A 83 3.26 -1.47 -1.87
N TYR A 84 1.94 -1.60 -1.95
CA TYR A 84 1.21 -1.48 -3.20
C TYR A 84 1.30 -0.09 -3.82
N LEU A 85 1.10 0.96 -3.02
CA LEU A 85 1.27 2.34 -3.50
C LEU A 85 2.73 2.61 -3.90
N TYR A 86 3.69 2.05 -3.19
CA TYR A 86 5.11 2.16 -3.53
C TYR A 86 5.47 1.44 -4.83
N ASP A 87 4.94 0.23 -5.04
CA ASP A 87 5.19 -0.59 -6.23
C ASP A 87 4.51 -0.02 -7.49
N THR A 88 3.42 0.74 -7.32
CA THR A 88 2.69 1.37 -8.43
C THR A 88 3.03 2.85 -8.63
N GLY A 89 3.91 3.42 -7.79
CA GLY A 89 4.18 4.87 -7.79
C GLY A 89 2.92 5.69 -7.49
N GLY A 90 2.01 5.15 -6.69
CA GLY A 90 0.75 5.76 -6.31
C GLY A 90 -0.34 5.75 -7.38
N THR A 91 -0.10 5.15 -8.55
CA THR A 91 -1.08 5.09 -9.64
C THR A 91 -2.16 4.03 -9.43
N GLY A 92 -1.90 3.01 -8.61
CA GLY A 92 -2.78 1.84 -8.52
C GLY A 92 -2.81 0.98 -9.78
N ILE A 93 -1.85 1.13 -10.69
CA ILE A 93 -1.73 0.28 -11.88
C ILE A 93 -0.64 -0.75 -11.63
N TRP A 94 -1.02 -2.02 -11.55
CA TRP A 94 -0.10 -3.11 -11.24
C TRP A 94 -0.21 -4.23 -12.28
N LYS A 95 0.90 -4.60 -12.94
CA LYS A 95 1.03 -5.77 -13.85
C LYS A 95 -0.20 -6.06 -14.74
N GLY A 96 -0.58 -5.12 -15.60
CA GLY A 96 -1.67 -5.31 -16.56
C GLY A 96 -3.08 -5.27 -15.95
N HIS A 97 -3.20 -4.96 -14.66
CA HIS A 97 -4.47 -4.57 -14.06
C HIS A 97 -4.75 -3.09 -14.33
N ASP A 98 -6.04 -2.76 -14.49
CA ASP A 98 -6.51 -1.39 -14.48
C ASP A 98 -6.20 -0.69 -13.15
N ALA A 99 -6.25 0.64 -13.16
CA ALA A 99 -6.09 1.44 -11.94
C ALA A 99 -7.11 1.00 -10.88
N SER A 100 -6.63 0.51 -9.74
CA SER A 100 -7.48 0.00 -8.66
C SER A 100 -7.58 0.96 -7.46
N ILE A 101 -7.29 2.23 -7.71
CA ILE A 101 -7.61 3.36 -6.83
C ILE A 101 -8.75 4.17 -7.46
N THR A 102 -9.68 4.66 -6.64
CA THR A 102 -10.82 5.46 -7.15
C THR A 102 -10.44 6.90 -7.48
N ARG A 103 -9.29 7.35 -6.99
CA ARG A 103 -8.83 8.73 -7.11
C ARG A 103 -8.32 9.02 -8.54
N PRO A 104 -8.63 10.19 -9.12
CA PRO A 104 -8.19 10.53 -10.48
C PRO A 104 -6.69 10.82 -10.60
N ARG A 105 -6.05 11.26 -9.51
CA ARG A 105 -4.61 11.56 -9.48
C ARG A 105 -3.83 10.51 -8.69
N PRO A 106 -2.61 10.16 -9.11
CA PRO A 106 -1.74 9.29 -8.33
C PRO A 106 -1.47 9.85 -6.94
N TYR A 107 -1.30 8.95 -5.97
CA TYR A 107 -0.79 9.32 -4.65
C TYR A 107 0.69 9.66 -4.71
N THR A 108 1.08 10.71 -3.99
CA THR A 108 2.50 10.99 -3.76
C THR A 108 3.07 10.04 -2.71
N ARG A 109 4.40 9.92 -2.66
CA ARG A 109 5.09 9.18 -1.59
C ARG A 109 4.65 9.61 -0.19
N ALA A 110 4.50 10.92 0.03
CA ALA A 110 4.06 11.46 1.32
C ALA A 110 2.63 11.07 1.68
N GLU A 111 1.73 11.03 0.68
CA GLU A 111 0.36 10.56 0.88
C GLU A 111 0.33 9.06 1.17
N ALA A 112 1.15 8.24 0.49
CA ALA A 112 1.27 6.82 0.78
C ALA A 112 1.75 6.55 2.23
N ASP A 113 2.77 7.29 2.68
CA ASP A 113 3.26 7.23 4.07
C ASP A 113 2.15 7.62 5.07
N ALA A 114 1.37 8.67 4.74
CA ALA A 114 0.27 9.16 5.58
C ALA A 114 -0.90 8.15 5.65
N ILE A 115 -1.26 7.54 4.52
CA ILE A 115 -2.28 6.49 4.44
C ILE A 115 -1.87 5.28 5.29
N MET A 116 -0.60 4.90 5.29
CA MET A 116 -0.11 3.82 6.18
C MET A 116 -0.36 4.17 7.66
N LYS A 117 -0.03 5.40 8.05
CA LYS A 117 -0.25 5.91 9.41
C LYS A 117 -1.73 5.89 9.79
N GLU A 118 -2.58 6.36 8.89
CA GLU A 118 -4.04 6.41 9.05
C GLU A 118 -4.65 5.01 9.17
N ALA A 119 -4.22 4.09 8.30
CA ALA A 119 -4.65 2.70 8.32
C ALA A 119 -4.25 1.98 9.61
N MET A 120 -3.06 2.27 10.14
CA MET A 120 -2.65 1.79 11.47
C MET A 120 -3.55 2.33 12.60
N GLU A 121 -3.93 3.61 12.54
CA GLU A 121 -4.88 4.17 13.50
C GLU A 121 -6.26 3.51 13.42
N ASN A 122 -6.75 3.25 12.20
CA ASN A 122 -8.01 2.54 12.00
C ASN A 122 -7.98 1.12 12.62
N ARG A 123 -6.81 0.47 12.60
CA ARG A 123 -6.57 -0.84 13.22
C ARG A 123 -6.31 -0.79 14.74
N GLY A 124 -6.42 0.40 15.35
CA GLY A 124 -6.21 0.59 16.79
C GLY A 124 -4.75 0.51 17.22
N VAL A 125 -3.79 0.66 16.30
CA VAL A 125 -2.37 0.68 16.64
C VAL A 125 -2.07 1.92 17.48
N GLY A 126 -1.42 1.71 18.63
CA GLY A 126 -1.07 2.80 19.55
C GLY A 126 -0.24 3.90 18.88
N ARG A 127 -0.47 5.15 19.31
CA ARG A 127 0.16 6.35 18.71
C ARG A 127 1.68 6.28 18.65
N PHE A 128 2.31 5.63 19.62
CA PHE A 128 3.75 5.43 19.68
C PHE A 128 4.27 4.59 18.49
N PHE A 129 3.80 3.35 18.36
CA PHE A 129 4.20 2.45 17.26
C PHE A 129 3.86 3.03 15.89
N ARG A 130 2.67 3.62 15.75
CA ARG A 130 2.25 4.30 14.52
C ARG A 130 3.23 5.41 14.09
N THR A 131 3.66 6.23 15.03
CA THR A 131 4.61 7.32 14.76
C THR A 131 5.99 6.78 14.42
N LEU A 132 6.46 5.76 15.15
CA LEU A 132 7.76 5.16 14.92
C LEU A 132 7.85 4.50 13.54
N ILE A 133 6.83 3.73 13.14
CA ILE A 133 6.72 3.13 11.80
C ILE A 133 6.67 4.21 10.72
N TYR A 134 5.83 5.23 10.90
CA TYR A 134 5.71 6.35 9.95
C TYR A 134 7.04 7.09 9.73
N LEU A 135 7.79 7.37 10.80
CA LEU A 135 9.10 8.01 10.70
C LEU A 135 10.10 7.10 9.98
N ALA A 136 10.09 5.80 10.27
CA ALA A 136 10.98 4.84 9.66
C ALA A 136 10.78 4.76 8.13
N VAL A 137 9.53 4.71 7.65
CA VAL A 137 9.24 4.73 6.20
C VAL A 137 9.56 6.09 5.56
N ARG A 138 9.37 7.19 6.29
CA ARG A 138 9.66 8.53 5.75
C ARG A 138 11.15 8.72 5.47
N ILE A 139 12.00 8.25 6.39
CA ILE A 139 13.46 8.35 6.32
C ILE A 139 14.03 7.29 5.37
N GLY A 140 13.55 6.04 5.45
CA GLY A 140 14.16 4.88 4.76
C GLY A 140 13.45 4.41 3.49
N GLY A 141 12.22 4.86 3.20
CA GLY A 141 11.41 4.33 2.11
C GLY A 141 11.78 4.84 0.72
N GLY A 142 12.57 5.92 0.61
CA GLY A 142 12.89 6.58 -0.66
C GLY A 142 13.26 5.63 -1.81
N PRO A 143 14.22 4.69 -1.63
CA PRO A 143 14.64 3.76 -2.68
C PRO A 143 13.58 2.77 -3.16
N GLY A 144 12.55 2.50 -2.35
CA GLY A 144 11.47 1.57 -2.69
C GLY A 144 10.34 2.21 -3.50
N TRP A 145 10.30 3.55 -3.58
CA TRP A 145 9.27 4.27 -4.32
C TRP A 145 9.58 4.21 -5.82
N LYS A 146 8.72 3.55 -6.60
CA LYS A 146 8.83 3.60 -8.06
C LYS A 146 8.23 4.90 -8.54
N GLU A 147 9.00 5.75 -9.21
CA GLU A 147 8.44 6.95 -9.82
C GLU A 147 7.33 6.57 -10.81
N SER A 148 6.19 7.23 -10.70
CA SER A 148 5.06 7.00 -11.59
C SER A 148 5.48 7.36 -13.02
N ARG A 149 5.31 6.44 -13.97
CA ARG A 149 5.37 6.76 -15.41
C ARG A 149 4.25 7.71 -15.87
N ALA A 150 3.38 8.15 -14.96
CA ALA A 150 2.32 9.13 -15.20
C ALA A 150 2.85 10.50 -15.64
N ALA A 151 4.11 10.85 -15.35
CA ALA A 151 4.72 12.07 -15.88
C ALA A 151 4.91 12.05 -17.42
N ALA A 152 4.73 10.89 -18.07
CA ALA A 152 4.80 10.75 -19.53
C ALA A 152 3.41 10.61 -20.20
N VAL A 153 2.31 10.70 -19.45
CA VAL A 153 0.96 10.77 -20.01
C VAL A 153 0.51 12.23 -19.96
N THR A 154 0.89 12.98 -20.99
CA THR A 154 0.29 14.28 -21.34
C THR A 154 -1.24 14.17 -21.29
N PRO A 155 -1.99 15.19 -20.81
CA PRO A 155 -3.43 15.10 -20.69
C PRO A 155 -4.06 14.96 -22.08
N ILE A 156 -4.62 13.79 -22.35
CA ILE A 156 -5.60 13.54 -23.44
C ILE A 156 -7.00 13.47 -22.83
N ILE A 157 -7.31 14.41 -21.93
CA ILE A 157 -8.64 14.54 -21.33
C ILE A 157 -9.08 16.01 -21.41
N GLU A 158 -9.13 16.55 -22.62
CA GLU A 158 -9.81 17.85 -22.86
C GLU A 158 -10.75 17.86 -24.08
N ASP A 159 -10.87 16.79 -24.87
CA ASP A 159 -11.65 16.81 -26.13
C ASP A 159 -12.99 16.03 -26.14
N TYR A 160 -13.61 15.73 -25.00
CA TYR A 160 -14.91 15.00 -25.02
C TYR A 160 -16.04 15.57 -24.14
N VAL A 161 -16.01 16.87 -23.81
CA VAL A 161 -17.20 17.53 -23.24
C VAL A 161 -17.32 18.98 -23.73
N THR A 162 -17.70 19.15 -25.00
CA THR A 162 -18.54 20.21 -25.59
C THR A 162 -18.57 19.88 -27.09
N GLU A 163 -19.68 19.53 -27.72
CA GLU A 163 -20.83 20.38 -27.97
C GLU A 163 -22.12 19.55 -27.99
N ASN A 164 -23.16 20.14 -27.39
CA ASN A 164 -24.53 19.82 -27.72
C ASN A 164 -24.81 20.37 -29.12
N ASP A 165 -25.40 19.55 -29.97
CA ASP A 165 -26.44 19.92 -30.93
C ASP A 165 -27.28 18.67 -31.28
#